data_AF-A0A0S8CVW8-F1
#
_entry.id   AF-A0A0S8CVW8-F1
#
_cell.length_a   1.000
_cell.length_b   1.000
_cell.length_c   1.000
_cell.angle_alpha   90.00
_cell.angle_beta   90.00
_cell.angle_gamma   90.00
#
_symmetry.space_group_name_H-M   'P 1'
#
loop_
_entity.id
_entity.type
_entity.pdbx_description
1 polymer ?
#
loop_
_entity_poly.entity_id
_entity_poly.type
_entity_poly.pdbx_seq_one_letter_code
_entity_poly.pdbx_strand_id
1 'polypeptide(L)'
;MKLSRTLLESASEATALACKLDRPADTVLSEFFRNNRGLGSHDRPFVADTVFSVLRNKRLLEAIVPDPDPRRLVLASLLKLQGMSIKALEPVVGRLDQPWLITVKRSVT
;
A
#
# COMPACT_ATOMS: atom_id res chain seq x y z
N MET A 1 0.58 -13.42 8.44
CA MET A 1 -0.50 -12.41 8.39
C MET A 1 -1.29 -12.61 7.10
N LYS A 2 -2.62 -12.57 7.14
CA LYS A 2 -3.47 -12.69 5.95
C LYS A 2 -3.93 -11.28 5.56
N LEU A 3 -3.66 -10.85 4.33
CA LEU A 3 -4.10 -9.55 3.83
C LEU A 3 -5.63 -9.54 3.75
N SER A 4 -6.26 -8.58 4.42
CA SER A 4 -7.71 -8.36 4.40
C SER A 4 -8.05 -7.10 3.62
N ARG A 5 -9.28 -7.02 3.12
CA ARG A 5 -9.76 -5.85 2.38
C ARG A 5 -9.67 -4.57 3.23
N THR A 6 -10.11 -4.64 4.47
CA THR A 6 -10.04 -3.52 5.42
C THR A 6 -8.60 -3.06 5.69
N LEU A 7 -7.65 -4.00 5.78
CA LEU A 7 -6.24 -3.67 5.98
C LEU A 7 -5.64 -2.98 4.75
N LEU A 8 -5.99 -3.45 3.54
CA LEU A 8 -5.59 -2.79 2.30
C LEU A 8 -6.19 -1.39 2.19
N GLU A 9 -7.48 -1.24 2.49
CA GLU A 9 -8.18 0.06 2.47
C GLU A 9 -7.53 1.03 3.46
N SER A 10 -7.27 0.58 4.70
CA SER A 10 -6.57 1.38 5.70
C SER A 10 -5.18 1.82 5.25
N ALA A 11 -4.40 0.92 4.64
CA ALA A 11 -3.09 1.28 4.08
C ALA A 11 -3.20 2.27 2.90
N SER A 12 -4.23 2.12 2.07
CA SER A 12 -4.48 3.00 0.92
C SER A 12 -4.89 4.41 1.36
N GLU A 13 -5.77 4.52 2.35
CA GLU A 13 -6.19 5.80 2.94
C GLU A 13 -5.02 6.51 3.63
N ALA A 14 -4.26 5.78 4.46
CA ALA A 14 -3.07 6.34 5.11
C ALA A 14 -2.02 6.81 4.08
N THR A 15 -1.83 6.05 3.00
CA THR A 15 -0.95 6.43 1.89
C THR A 15 -1.47 7.68 1.18
N ALA A 16 -2.78 7.77 0.91
CA ALA A 16 -3.38 8.94 0.29
C ALA A 16 -3.16 10.21 1.10
N LEU A 17 -3.30 10.13 2.44
CA LEU A 17 -3.04 11.23 3.35
C LEU A 17 -1.55 11.60 3.39
N ALA A 18 -0.66 10.61 3.46
CA ALA A 18 0.78 10.85 3.56
C ALA A 18 1.37 11.42 2.26
N CYS A 19 0.85 11.00 1.10
CA CYS A 19 1.27 11.51 -0.21
C CYS A 19 0.86 12.97 -0.48
N LYS A 20 0.04 13.60 0.38
CA LYS A 20 -0.22 15.05 0.30
C LYS A 20 1.00 15.89 0.67
N LEU A 21 1.92 15.33 1.46
CA LEU A 21 3.16 15.99 1.90
C LEU A 21 2.95 17.31 2.69
N ASP A 22 1.75 17.56 3.23
CA ASP A 22 1.44 18.77 4.01
C ASP A 22 2.15 18.81 5.38
N ARG A 23 2.51 17.64 5.92
CA ARG A 23 3.12 17.45 7.23
C ARG A 23 3.90 16.12 7.29
N PRO A 24 4.76 15.90 8.29
CA PRO A 24 5.55 14.67 8.39
C PRO A 24 4.68 13.40 8.40
N ALA A 25 5.10 12.38 7.67
CA ALA A 25 4.37 11.12 7.54
C ALA A 25 4.11 10.44 8.89
N ASP A 26 5.05 10.53 9.85
CA ASP A 26 4.88 10.03 11.21
C ASP A 26 3.70 10.71 11.93
N THR A 27 3.54 12.02 11.76
CA THR A 27 2.42 12.79 12.33
C THR A 27 1.10 12.37 11.68
N VAL A 28 1.08 12.22 10.34
CA VAL A 28 -0.08 11.72 9.60
C VAL A 28 -0.50 10.34 10.12
N LEU A 29 0.44 9.40 10.23
CA LEU A 29 0.17 8.04 10.70
C LEU A 29 -0.29 8.01 12.16
N SER A 30 0.36 8.79 13.01
CA SER A 30 -0.03 8.91 14.42
C SER A 30 -1.46 9.40 14.60
N GLU A 31 -1.91 10.37 13.79
CA GLU A 31 -3.29 10.83 13.78
C GLU A 31 -4.25 9.82 13.15
N PHE A 32 -3.84 9.21 12.02
CA PHE A 32 -4.60 8.17 11.35
C PHE A 32 -4.92 7.01 12.31
N PHE A 33 -3.94 6.51 13.06
CA PHE A 33 -4.16 5.43 14.03
C PHE A 33 -4.99 5.86 15.24
N ARG A 34 -4.90 7.13 15.66
CA ARG A 34 -5.77 7.68 16.72
C ARG A 34 -7.23 7.72 16.30
N ASN A 35 -7.49 8.04 15.03
CA ASN A 35 -8.84 8.10 14.45
C ASN A 35 -9.37 6.70 14.09
N ASN A 36 -8.49 5.74 13.81
CA ASN A 36 -8.84 4.37 13.42
C ASN A 36 -8.54 3.35 14.54
N ARG A 37 -9.26 3.47 15.67
CA ARG A 37 -9.05 2.61 16.86
C ARG A 37 -9.29 1.13 16.61
N GLY A 38 -10.04 0.78 15.56
CA GLY A 38 -10.27 -0.60 15.14
C GLY A 38 -9.03 -1.32 14.57
N LEU A 39 -7.96 -0.58 14.23
CA LEU A 39 -6.70 -1.19 13.80
C LEU A 39 -5.96 -1.78 15.00
N GLY A 40 -5.80 -3.09 14.97
CA GLY A 40 -5.14 -3.85 16.02
C GLY A 40 -3.64 -3.61 16.09
N SER A 41 -3.00 -4.09 17.16
CA SER A 41 -1.54 -3.98 17.35
C SER A 41 -0.72 -4.59 16.22
N HIS A 42 -1.26 -5.60 15.53
CA HIS A 42 -0.60 -6.23 14.37
C HIS A 42 -0.80 -5.48 13.05
N ASP A 43 -1.89 -4.71 12.94
CA ASP A 43 -2.25 -4.02 11.68
C ASP A 43 -1.48 -2.70 11.54
N ARG A 44 -1.25 -1.98 12.65
CA ARG A 44 -0.58 -0.67 12.62
C ARG A 44 0.84 -0.74 12.08
N PRO A 45 1.71 -1.68 12.51
CA PRO A 45 3.05 -1.82 11.94
C PRO A 45 3.01 -2.10 10.44
N PHE A 46 2.06 -2.94 9.99
CA PHE A 46 1.90 -3.23 8.56
C PHE A 46 1.51 -1.99 7.76
N VAL A 47 0.52 -1.22 8.24
CA VAL A 47 0.10 0.02 7.58
C VAL A 47 1.25 1.03 7.53
N ALA A 48 1.95 1.23 8.65
CA ALA A 48 3.08 2.15 8.71
C ALA A 48 4.21 1.74 7.75
N ASP A 49 4.65 0.48 7.80
CA ASP A 49 5.71 -0.03 6.93
C ASP A 49 5.33 0.08 5.44
N THR A 50 4.07 -0.21 5.10
CA THR A 50 3.55 -0.07 3.74
C THR A 50 3.56 1.38 3.27
N VAL A 51 3.07 2.30 4.09
CA VAL A 51 3.07 3.74 3.77
C VAL A 51 4.50 4.24 3.56
N PHE A 52 5.43 3.88 4.45
CA PHE A 52 6.82 4.28 4.30
C PHE A 52 7.50 3.64 3.10
N SER A 53 7.18 2.38 2.78
CA SER A 53 7.68 1.70 1.58
C SER A 53 7.22 2.42 0.32
N VAL A 54 5.94 2.85 0.26
CA VAL A 54 5.41 3.64 -0.85
C VAL A 54 6.10 5.00 -0.94
N LEU A 55 6.20 5.75 0.16
CA LEU A 55 6.80 7.09 0.15
C LEU A 55 8.27 7.07 -0.30
N ARG A 56 9.06 6.10 0.20
CA ARG A 56 10.49 5.98 -0.16
C ARG A 56 10.71 5.57 -1.62
N ASN A 57 9.74 4.88 -2.22
CA ASN A 57 9.83 4.35 -3.58
C ASN A 57 8.81 4.97 -4.53
N LYS A 58 8.24 6.14 -4.17
CA LYS A 58 7.11 6.75 -4.89
C LYS A 58 7.39 6.90 -6.38
N ARG A 59 8.56 7.42 -6.74
CA ARG A 59 8.96 7.64 -8.14
C ARG A 59 9.03 6.34 -8.95
N LEU A 60 9.57 5.27 -8.35
CA LEU A 60 9.62 3.95 -8.99
C LEU A 60 8.22 3.40 -9.18
N LEU A 61 7.40 3.44 -8.13
CA LEU A 61 6.04 2.90 -8.17
C LEU A 61 5.18 3.64 -9.19
N GLU A 62 5.26 4.97 -9.25
CA GLU A 62 4.55 5.79 -10.26
C GLU A 62 5.00 5.50 -11.69
N ALA A 63 6.25 5.07 -11.90
CA ALA A 63 6.75 4.73 -13.24
C ALA A 63 6.27 3.36 -13.74
N ILE A 64 6.03 2.40 -12.83
CA ILE A 64 5.66 1.02 -13.20
C ILE A 64 4.17 0.73 -13.06
N VAL A 65 3.44 1.55 -12.31
CA VAL A 65 1.99 1.40 -12.07
C VAL A 65 1.21 2.24 -13.08
N PRO A 66 0.31 1.63 -13.89
CA PRO A 66 -0.59 2.39 -14.75
C PRO A 66 -1.63 3.13 -13.89
N ASP A 67 -1.92 4.39 -14.24
CA ASP A 67 -2.80 5.32 -13.51
C ASP A 67 -2.61 5.21 -11.98
N PRO A 68 -1.48 5.70 -11.43
CA PRO A 68 -1.12 5.46 -10.05
C PRO A 68 -2.10 6.14 -9.08
N ASP A 69 -2.90 5.32 -8.41
CA ASP A 69 -3.71 5.71 -7.26
C ASP A 69 -3.13 5.11 -5.96
N PRO A 70 -3.49 5.64 -4.77
CA PRO A 70 -2.94 5.15 -3.50
C PRO A 70 -3.10 3.64 -3.28
N ARG A 71 -4.21 3.04 -3.69
CA ARG A 71 -4.45 1.59 -3.57
C ARG A 71 -3.55 0.80 -4.52
N ARG A 72 -3.39 1.25 -5.77
CA ARG A 72 -2.47 0.59 -6.72
C ARG A 72 -1.01 0.72 -6.28
N LEU A 73 -0.60 1.87 -5.77
CA LEU A 73 0.74 2.10 -5.22
C LEU A 73 1.03 1.18 -4.04
N VAL A 74 0.06 1.02 -3.13
CA VAL A 74 0.14 0.05 -2.03
C VAL A 74 0.31 -1.37 -2.58
N LEU A 75 -0.57 -1.83 -3.47
CA LEU A 75 -0.50 -3.18 -4.04
C LEU A 75 0.84 -3.45 -4.75
N ALA A 76 1.32 -2.47 -5.51
CA ALA A 76 2.63 -2.56 -6.18
C ALA A 76 3.78 -2.63 -5.17
N SER A 77 3.73 -1.83 -4.10
CA SER A 77 4.72 -1.87 -3.01
C SER A 77 4.73 -3.23 -2.31
N LEU A 78 3.56 -3.78 -1.96
CA LEU A 78 3.43 -5.11 -1.35
C LEU A 78 4.05 -6.20 -2.25
N LEU A 79 3.79 -6.12 -3.56
CA LEU A 79 4.24 -7.10 -4.54
C LEU A 79 5.75 -7.00 -4.83
N LYS A 80 6.27 -5.79 -5.06
CA LYS A 80 7.64 -5.58 -5.55
C LYS A 80 8.67 -5.37 -4.46
N LEU A 81 8.30 -4.69 -3.38
CA LEU A 81 9.25 -4.25 -2.36
C LEU A 81 9.17 -5.14 -1.12
N GLN A 82 7.97 -5.60 -0.77
CA GLN A 82 7.75 -6.48 0.38
C GLN A 82 7.64 -7.98 0.00
N GLY A 83 7.76 -8.31 -1.29
CA GLY A 83 7.85 -9.70 -1.77
C GLY A 83 6.55 -10.52 -1.66
N MET A 84 5.40 -9.88 -1.49
CA MET A 84 4.12 -10.56 -1.38
C MET A 84 3.73 -11.21 -2.72
N SER A 85 3.33 -12.48 -2.70
CA SER A 85 2.92 -13.18 -3.92
C SER A 85 1.56 -12.67 -4.45
N ILE A 86 1.32 -12.76 -5.75
CA ILE A 86 0.02 -12.44 -6.36
C ILE A 86 -1.11 -13.25 -5.70
N LYS A 87 -0.84 -14.52 -5.38
CA LYS A 87 -1.79 -15.40 -4.65
C LYS A 87 -2.18 -14.85 -3.28
N ALA A 88 -1.26 -14.19 -2.58
CA ALA A 88 -1.56 -13.54 -1.30
C ALA A 88 -2.39 -12.26 -1.45
N LEU A 89 -2.36 -11.63 -2.63
CA LEU A 89 -3.15 -10.44 -2.96
C LEU A 89 -4.55 -10.79 -3.53
N GLU A 90 -4.77 -12.01 -4.04
CA GLU A 90 -6.06 -12.47 -4.58
C GLU A 90 -7.29 -12.14 -3.70
N PRO A 91 -7.25 -12.23 -2.36
CA PRO A 91 -8.42 -11.92 -1.53
C PRO A 91 -8.87 -10.45 -1.57
N VAL A 92 -8.00 -9.54 -2.01
CA VAL A 92 -8.24 -8.09 -1.97
C VAL A 92 -8.16 -7.42 -3.36
N VAL A 93 -7.68 -8.15 -4.35
CA VAL A 93 -7.52 -7.73 -5.75
C VAL A 93 -8.70 -8.28 -6.56
N GLY A 94 -9.40 -7.40 -7.28
CA GLY A 94 -10.46 -7.83 -8.19
C GLY A 94 -9.90 -8.58 -9.41
N ARG A 95 -10.74 -9.37 -10.10
CA ARG A 95 -10.30 -10.13 -11.28
C ARG A 95 -9.70 -9.24 -12.39
N LEU A 96 -10.19 -8.00 -12.51
CA LEU A 96 -9.74 -6.99 -13.46
C LEU A 96 -8.37 -6.37 -13.10
N ASP A 97 -7.96 -6.46 -11.83
CA ASP A 97 -6.72 -5.86 -11.34
C ASP A 97 -5.52 -6.82 -11.49
N GLN A 98 -5.73 -8.10 -11.81
CA GLN A 98 -4.65 -9.09 -11.90
C GLN A 98 -3.65 -8.87 -13.06
N PRO A 99 -4.07 -8.49 -14.29
CA PRO A 99 -3.16 -8.38 -15.42
C PRO A 99 -2.04 -7.36 -15.21
N TRP A 100 -2.36 -6.18 -14.68
CA TRP A 100 -1.35 -5.13 -14.46
C TRP A 100 -0.39 -5.48 -13.32
N LEU A 101 -0.83 -6.24 -12.30
CA LEU A 101 0.05 -6.72 -11.23
C LEU A 101 1.14 -7.67 -11.76
N ILE A 102 0.81 -8.49 -12.77
CA ILE A 102 1.82 -9.34 -13.43
C ILE A 102 2.86 -8.48 -14.15
N THR A 103 2.43 -7.42 -14.83
CA THR A 103 3.31 -6.45 -15.48
C THR A 103 4.23 -5.76 -14.48
N VAL A 104 3.67 -5.27 -13.36
CA VAL A 104 4.44 -4.67 -12.26
C VAL A 104 5.45 -5.67 -11.71
N LYS A 105 5.06 -6.92 -11.44
CA LYS A 105 5.97 -7.96 -10.93
C LYS A 105 7.17 -8.21 -11.86
N ARG A 106 6.99 -8.09 -13.18
CA ARG A 106 8.02 -8.33 -14.19
C ARG A 106 8.86 -7.09 -14.50
N SER A 107 8.41 -5.91 -14.13
CA SER A 107 9.14 -4.65 -14.37
C SER A 107 10.50 -4.71 -13.67
N VAL A 108 11.55 -4.23 -14.35
CA VAL A 108 12.90 -4.14 -13.78
C VAL A 108 12.92 -2.96 -12.81
N THR A 109 13.42 -3.21 -11.59
CA THR A 109 13.59 -2.21 -10.53
C THR A 109 14.87 -1.42 -10.75
#